data_AF-A0A4R3UQH7-F1
#
_entry.id   AF-A0A4R3UQH7-F1
#
_cell.length_a   1.000
_cell.length_b   1.000
_cell.length_c   1.000
_cell.angle_alpha   90.00
_cell.angle_beta   90.00
_cell.angle_gamma   90.00
#
_symmetry.space_group_name_H-M   'P 1'
#
loop_
_entity.id
_entity.type
_entity.pdbx_description
1 polymer ?
#
loop_
_entity_poly.entity_id
_entity_poly.type
_entity_poly.pdbx_seq_one_letter_code
_entity_poly.pdbx_strand_id
1 'polypeptide(L)'
;MELGKQLSAMEAERIYSGANSAIWHSHHEASHHSLLTTREEDYVATLIRVGTPLLAARWAEVLAPHGVSIRISGVFCHARPQVRFAHPGSPIELADLLIVHRHTAKTKRSVCRALLVQAKMSDDGTHVLASNDAQLHLFTTWPDFNFVDRSMDPAVRKLNEKGKGSRYALVRKAHDFPEDISWPDQSPWAEAKAALLLEGTKSFARTLGDMLLGRDGRPTNLIRPTNDWSRLIAELLKITGAKTFRRSNIRLDPKPRLTETEFPGERTLFMAHSKSFTSAPGSLMSILGVNFLPISQTSSGGGDNVGSLIVS
;
A
#
# COMPACT_ATOMS: atom_id res chain seq x y z
N MET A 1 -11.26 -5.96 -19.89
CA MET A 1 -12.01 -4.72 -20.10
C MET A 1 -11.13 -3.61 -19.55
N GLU A 2 -10.71 -2.68 -20.40
CA GLU A 2 -9.87 -1.56 -19.97
C GLU A 2 -10.79 -0.40 -19.61
N LEU A 3 -10.84 -0.06 -18.33
CA LEU A 3 -11.66 1.02 -17.81
C LEU A 3 -11.43 2.34 -18.56
N GLY A 4 -10.19 2.59 -18.99
CA GLY A 4 -9.83 3.78 -19.77
C GLY A 4 -10.52 3.90 -21.14
N LYS A 5 -11.16 2.84 -21.66
CA LYS A 5 -11.97 2.91 -22.90
C LYS A 5 -13.44 3.28 -22.64
N GLN A 6 -13.87 3.27 -21.38
CA GLN A 6 -15.25 3.54 -20.98
C GLN A 6 -15.44 4.97 -20.44
N LEU A 7 -14.36 5.58 -19.97
CA LEU A 7 -14.37 6.93 -19.43
C LEU A 7 -14.10 7.94 -20.56
N SER A 8 -14.84 9.05 -20.54
CA SER A 8 -14.50 10.26 -21.29
C SER A 8 -13.16 10.84 -20.82
N ALA A 9 -12.56 11.71 -21.62
CA ALA A 9 -11.33 12.41 -21.25
C ALA A 9 -11.48 13.20 -19.94
N MET A 10 -12.62 13.87 -19.77
CA MET A 10 -12.93 14.62 -18.55
C MET A 10 -13.03 13.70 -17.32
N GLU A 11 -13.68 12.53 -17.44
CA GLU A 11 -13.75 11.56 -16.35
C GLU A 11 -12.38 10.98 -16.01
N ALA A 12 -11.53 10.72 -17.01
CA ALA A 12 -10.15 10.32 -16.77
C ALA A 12 -9.35 11.40 -16.01
N GLU A 13 -9.52 12.68 -16.34
CA GLU A 13 -8.88 13.76 -15.59
C GLU A 13 -9.45 13.95 -14.17
N ARG A 14 -10.73 13.63 -13.95
CA ARG A 14 -11.30 13.55 -12.59
C ARG A 14 -10.69 12.43 -11.75
N ILE A 15 -10.28 11.32 -12.35
CA ILE A 15 -9.51 10.26 -11.66
C ILE A 15 -8.17 10.82 -11.17
N TYR A 16 -7.44 11.53 -12.02
CA TYR A 16 -6.12 12.06 -11.68
C TYR A 16 -6.18 13.20 -10.66
N SER A 17 -7.05 14.19 -10.88
CA SER A 17 -7.23 15.31 -9.93
C SER A 17 -7.79 14.83 -8.58
N GLY A 18 -8.68 13.83 -8.59
CA GLY A 18 -9.18 13.18 -7.38
C GLY A 18 -8.05 12.51 -6.58
N ALA A 19 -7.11 11.87 -7.26
CA ALA A 19 -5.93 11.28 -6.63
C ALA A 19 -4.96 12.31 -6.08
N ASN A 20 -4.71 13.38 -6.83
CA ASN A 20 -3.80 14.44 -6.41
C ASN A 20 -4.29 15.15 -5.15
N SER A 21 -5.58 15.47 -5.11
CA SER A 21 -6.18 16.10 -3.94
C SER A 21 -6.20 15.18 -2.71
N ALA A 22 -6.38 13.87 -2.90
CA ALA A 22 -6.28 12.90 -1.81
C ALA A 22 -4.85 12.81 -1.22
N ILE A 23 -3.83 12.80 -2.09
CA ILE A 23 -2.43 12.84 -1.71
C ILE A 23 -2.13 14.15 -0.96
N TRP A 24 -2.47 15.29 -1.53
CA TRP A 24 -2.21 16.60 -0.92
C TRP A 24 -2.87 16.71 0.47
N HIS A 25 -4.14 16.32 0.59
CA HIS A 25 -4.84 16.39 1.88
C HIS A 25 -4.18 15.50 2.94
N SER A 26 -3.77 14.28 2.57
CA SER A 26 -3.04 13.40 3.49
C SER A 26 -1.66 13.93 3.87
N HIS A 27 -0.99 14.62 2.95
CA HIS A 27 0.32 15.23 3.17
C HIS A 27 0.21 16.44 4.12
N HIS A 28 -0.80 17.27 3.90
CA HIS A 28 -1.17 18.38 4.78
C HIS A 28 -1.42 17.88 6.21
N GLU A 29 -2.21 16.82 6.36
CA GLU A 29 -2.52 16.19 7.66
C GLU A 29 -1.28 15.69 8.39
N ALA A 30 -0.32 15.07 7.70
CA ALA A 30 0.92 14.61 8.33
C ALA A 30 1.69 15.80 8.93
N SER A 31 1.83 16.86 8.15
CA SER A 31 2.55 18.07 8.57
C SER A 31 1.86 18.77 9.74
N HIS A 32 0.53 18.84 9.71
CA HIS A 32 -0.26 19.53 10.73
C HIS A 32 -0.33 18.77 12.07
N HIS A 33 -0.33 17.43 12.02
CA HIS A 33 -0.46 16.59 13.23
C HIS A 33 0.86 16.11 13.82
N SER A 34 1.99 16.35 13.14
CA SER A 34 3.30 15.94 13.65
C SER A 34 3.65 16.72 14.93
N LEU A 35 4.00 15.98 15.99
CA LEU A 35 4.47 16.53 17.25
C LEU A 35 5.88 17.11 17.16
N LEU A 36 6.70 16.51 16.29
CA LEU A 36 8.07 16.90 15.98
C LEU A 36 8.18 17.14 14.47
N THR A 37 9.41 17.21 13.94
CA THR A 37 9.65 17.18 12.50
C THR A 37 8.97 15.96 11.86
N THR A 38 8.17 16.21 10.83
CA THR A 38 7.49 15.17 10.06
C THR A 38 8.52 14.27 9.37
N ARG A 39 8.32 12.95 9.45
CA ARG A 39 9.17 11.97 8.80
C ARG A 39 8.45 11.29 7.65
N GLU A 40 9.22 10.63 6.80
CA GLU A 40 8.71 9.82 5.70
C GLU A 40 7.56 8.88 6.13
N GLU A 41 7.74 8.19 7.25
CA GLU A 41 6.74 7.29 7.82
C GLU A 41 5.41 7.98 8.13
N ASP A 42 5.46 9.24 8.55
CA ASP A 42 4.27 10.02 8.92
C ASP A 42 3.45 10.33 7.67
N TYR A 43 4.10 10.71 6.56
CA TYR A 43 3.43 10.93 5.28
C TYR A 43 2.84 9.66 4.70
N VAL A 44 3.56 8.53 4.74
CA VAL A 44 3.03 7.24 4.28
C VAL A 44 1.83 6.81 5.14
N ALA A 45 1.94 6.98 6.47
CA ALA A 45 0.87 6.65 7.40
C ALA A 45 -0.41 7.47 7.15
N THR A 46 -0.30 8.78 6.94
CA THR A 46 -1.48 9.60 6.63
C THR A 46 -2.02 9.35 5.23
N LEU A 47 -1.18 9.02 4.25
CA LEU A 47 -1.67 8.60 2.92
C LEU A 47 -2.57 7.37 3.02
N ILE A 48 -2.24 6.41 3.88
CA ILE A 48 -3.07 5.24 4.12
C ILE A 48 -4.33 5.62 4.91
N ARG A 49 -4.18 6.34 6.03
CA ARG A 49 -5.28 6.66 6.94
C ARG A 49 -6.31 7.62 6.33
N VAL A 50 -5.85 8.64 5.64
CA VAL A 50 -6.66 9.77 5.15
C VAL A 50 -6.77 9.74 3.64
N GLY A 51 -5.63 9.59 2.96
CA GLY A 51 -5.58 9.64 1.51
C GLY A 51 -6.35 8.50 0.85
N THR A 52 -6.20 7.27 1.33
CA THR A 52 -6.84 6.09 0.73
C THR A 52 -8.39 6.16 0.82
N PRO A 53 -8.99 6.53 1.96
CA PRO A 53 -10.44 6.77 2.01
C PRO A 53 -10.92 7.87 1.07
N LEU A 54 -10.23 9.01 1.04
CA LEU A 54 -10.59 10.14 0.21
C LEU A 54 -10.47 9.81 -1.29
N LEU A 55 -9.41 9.07 -1.66
CA LEU A 55 -9.18 8.57 -3.01
C LEU A 55 -10.32 7.67 -3.48
N ALA A 56 -10.71 6.69 -2.66
CA ALA A 56 -11.77 5.76 -3.00
C ALA A 56 -13.13 6.46 -3.14
N ALA A 57 -13.45 7.41 -2.26
CA ALA A 57 -14.68 8.19 -2.34
C ALA A 57 -14.76 8.98 -3.66
N ARG A 58 -13.69 9.71 -4.00
CA ARG A 58 -13.62 10.50 -5.24
C ARG A 58 -13.67 9.65 -6.50
N TRP A 59 -12.97 8.52 -6.52
CA TRP A 59 -13.05 7.60 -7.65
C TRP A 59 -14.41 6.92 -7.75
N ALA A 60 -15.06 6.58 -6.63
CA ALA A 60 -16.40 6.00 -6.64
C ALA A 60 -17.41 6.90 -7.34
N GLU A 61 -17.35 8.22 -7.15
CA GLU A 61 -18.23 9.18 -7.82
C GLU A 61 -18.11 9.14 -9.35
N VAL A 62 -16.89 8.95 -9.87
CA VAL A 62 -16.62 8.86 -11.31
C VAL A 62 -17.02 7.50 -11.86
N LEU A 63 -16.83 6.43 -11.09
CA LEU A 63 -16.96 5.05 -11.54
C LEU A 63 -18.37 4.45 -11.39
N ALA A 64 -19.15 4.94 -10.42
CA ALA A 64 -20.49 4.42 -10.14
C ALA A 64 -21.46 4.51 -11.33
N PRO A 65 -21.50 5.59 -12.14
CA PRO A 65 -22.34 5.65 -13.34
C PRO A 65 -22.05 4.54 -14.36
N HIS A 66 -20.79 4.07 -14.40
CA HIS A 66 -20.35 2.98 -15.26
C HIS A 66 -20.60 1.59 -14.66
N GLY A 67 -21.21 1.52 -13.48
CA GLY A 67 -21.45 0.28 -12.71
C GLY A 67 -20.15 -0.42 -12.32
N VAL A 68 -19.10 0.35 -12.06
CA VAL A 68 -17.81 -0.14 -11.58
C VAL A 68 -17.74 0.11 -10.08
N SER A 69 -17.57 -0.97 -9.30
CA SER A 69 -17.28 -0.86 -7.87
C SER A 69 -15.78 -0.98 -7.65
N ILE A 70 -15.25 -0.13 -6.76
CA ILE A 70 -13.83 -0.03 -6.49
C ILE A 70 -13.52 -0.34 -5.03
N ARG A 71 -12.38 -0.99 -4.83
CA ARG A 71 -11.75 -1.20 -3.54
C ARG A 71 -10.27 -0.82 -3.65
N ILE A 72 -9.83 0.03 -2.74
CA ILE A 72 -8.44 0.44 -2.62
C ILE A 72 -8.00 0.12 -1.20
N SER A 73 -6.88 -0.57 -1.08
CA SER A 73 -6.24 -0.82 0.21
C SER A 73 -4.79 -0.34 0.14
N GLY A 74 -4.40 0.43 1.15
CA GLY A 74 -3.02 0.81 1.41
C GLY A 74 -2.50 0.04 2.62
N VAL A 75 -1.30 -0.51 2.51
CA VAL A 75 -0.65 -1.27 3.57
C VAL A 75 0.67 -0.59 3.91
N PHE A 76 0.81 -0.20 5.18
CA PHE A 76 2.05 0.33 5.71
C PHE A 76 2.98 -0.82 6.06
N CYS A 77 4.12 -0.86 5.38
CA CYS A 77 5.10 -1.94 5.46
C CYS A 77 6.37 -1.55 6.26
N HIS A 78 6.34 -0.42 6.96
CA HIS A 78 7.47 0.06 7.75
C HIS A 78 8.03 -0.96 8.75
N ALA A 79 9.35 -1.09 8.71
CA ALA A 79 10.20 -2.05 9.40
C ALA A 79 9.95 -3.54 9.07
N ARG A 80 8.80 -3.92 8.50
CA ARG A 80 8.43 -5.32 8.22
C ARG A 80 7.43 -5.45 7.05
N PRO A 81 7.61 -6.42 6.15
CA PRO A 81 8.57 -7.53 6.28
C PRO A 81 9.96 -7.17 5.77
N GLN A 82 10.96 -7.87 6.32
CA GLN A 82 12.34 -7.77 5.90
C GLN A 82 12.74 -8.94 5.02
N VAL A 83 13.59 -8.68 4.03
CA VAL A 83 14.11 -9.65 3.08
C VAL A 83 15.63 -9.72 3.12
N ARG A 84 16.15 -10.88 2.75
CA ARG A 84 17.59 -11.12 2.55
C ARG A 84 17.80 -11.73 1.17
N PHE A 85 18.82 -11.23 0.47
CA PHE A 85 19.27 -11.70 -0.84
C PHE A 85 20.80 -11.61 -0.90
N ALA A 86 21.40 -12.02 -2.02
CA ALA A 86 22.84 -12.00 -2.23
C ALA A 86 23.40 -10.57 -2.41
N HIS A 87 23.38 -9.79 -1.33
CA HIS A 87 23.96 -8.46 -1.24
C HIS A 87 24.55 -8.25 0.17
N PRO A 88 25.73 -7.61 0.31
CA PRO A 88 26.33 -7.39 1.62
C PRO A 88 25.42 -6.57 2.54
N GLY A 89 25.38 -6.95 3.83
CA GLY A 89 24.74 -6.16 4.88
C GLY A 89 23.58 -6.86 5.60
N SER A 90 22.85 -6.06 6.37
CA SER A 90 21.68 -6.50 7.13
C SER A 90 20.46 -6.68 6.22
N PRO A 91 19.47 -7.50 6.62
CA PRO A 91 18.19 -7.56 5.95
C PRO A 91 17.57 -6.17 5.82
N ILE A 92 16.96 -5.90 4.68
CA ILE A 92 16.27 -4.64 4.42
C ILE A 92 14.76 -4.85 4.44
N GLU A 93 14.04 -3.78 4.69
CA GLU A 93 12.60 -3.74 4.48
C GLU A 93 12.26 -3.96 3.00
N LEU A 94 11.14 -4.62 2.71
CA LEU A 94 10.74 -4.86 1.33
C LEU A 94 10.32 -3.56 0.62
N ALA A 95 9.52 -2.72 1.28
CA ALA A 95 8.98 -1.45 0.78
C ALA A 95 8.27 -0.73 1.93
N ASP A 96 8.13 0.59 1.91
CA ASP A 96 7.38 1.34 2.95
C ASP A 96 5.85 1.23 2.78
N LEU A 97 5.40 1.07 1.53
CA LEU A 97 3.99 1.09 1.16
C LEU A 97 3.67 0.00 0.12
N LEU A 98 2.62 -0.77 0.39
CA LEU A 98 1.96 -1.60 -0.60
C LEU A 98 0.59 -1.00 -0.93
N ILE A 99 0.34 -0.73 -2.21
CA ILE A 99 -0.97 -0.31 -2.72
C ILE A 99 -1.56 -1.48 -3.49
N VAL A 100 -2.80 -1.83 -3.16
CA VAL A 100 -3.57 -2.82 -3.92
C VAL A 100 -4.89 -2.20 -4.34
N HIS A 101 -5.11 -2.21 -5.65
CA HIS A 101 -6.35 -1.78 -6.25
C HIS A 101 -7.07 -3.00 -6.82
N ARG A 102 -8.37 -3.10 -6.53
CA ARG A 102 -9.27 -4.06 -7.15
C ARG A 102 -10.56 -3.36 -7.55
N HIS A 103 -11.02 -3.60 -8.77
CA HIS A 103 -12.38 -3.22 -9.17
C HIS A 103 -13.10 -4.39 -9.82
N THR A 104 -14.42 -4.35 -9.76
CA THR A 104 -15.30 -5.31 -10.45
C THR A 104 -16.20 -4.55 -11.40
N ALA A 105 -16.13 -4.88 -12.68
CA ALA A 105 -17.01 -4.30 -13.71
C ALA A 105 -18.37 -5.01 -13.73
N LYS A 106 -19.35 -4.43 -14.45
CA LYS A 106 -20.69 -5.02 -14.67
C LYS A 106 -20.66 -6.49 -15.15
N THR A 107 -19.61 -6.87 -15.90
CA THR A 107 -19.39 -8.25 -16.39
C THR A 107 -18.95 -9.24 -15.30
N LYS A 108 -18.90 -8.83 -14.03
CA LYS A 108 -18.38 -9.57 -12.87
C LYS A 108 -16.90 -9.97 -12.97
N ARG A 109 -16.18 -9.54 -14.00
CA ARG A 109 -14.73 -9.70 -14.09
C ARG A 109 -14.05 -8.72 -13.14
N SER A 110 -13.27 -9.24 -12.19
CA SER A 110 -12.45 -8.42 -11.31
C SER A 110 -11.05 -8.20 -11.89
N VAL A 111 -10.57 -6.97 -11.85
CA VAL A 111 -9.18 -6.61 -12.14
C VAL A 111 -8.51 -6.31 -10.82
N CYS A 112 -7.31 -6.85 -10.59
CA CYS A 112 -6.52 -6.53 -9.41
C CYS A 112 -5.07 -6.23 -9.82
N ARG A 113 -4.53 -5.15 -9.28
CA ARG A 113 -3.15 -4.71 -9.50
C ARG A 113 -2.55 -4.33 -8.16
N ALA A 114 -1.24 -4.48 -8.05
CA ALA A 114 -0.50 -4.10 -6.87
C ALA A 114 0.76 -3.31 -7.23
N LEU A 115 1.22 -2.52 -6.27
CA LEU A 115 2.41 -1.71 -6.38
C LEU A 115 3.10 -1.61 -5.01
N LEU A 116 4.37 -2.01 -4.95
CA LEU A 116 5.28 -1.75 -3.85
C LEU A 116 5.97 -0.41 -4.06
N VAL A 117 6.07 0.40 -3.00
CA VAL A 117 6.61 1.75 -3.05
C VAL A 117 7.60 1.94 -1.91
N GLN A 118 8.81 2.36 -2.27
CA GLN A 118 9.78 2.89 -1.31
C GLN A 118 9.73 4.42 -1.34
N ALA A 119 9.36 5.03 -0.25
CA ALA A 119 9.36 6.48 -0.11
C ALA A 119 10.79 7.00 0.10
N LYS A 120 11.04 8.23 -0.36
CA LYS A 120 12.22 9.04 -0.04
C LYS A 120 11.84 10.51 0.09
N MET A 121 12.23 11.15 1.19
CA MET A 121 12.03 12.59 1.35
C MET A 121 12.93 13.41 0.41
N SER A 122 12.37 14.47 -0.16
CA SER A 122 13.04 15.39 -1.09
C SER A 122 12.50 16.83 -0.95
N ASP A 123 13.35 17.82 -1.21
CA ASP A 123 13.00 19.24 -1.22
C ASP A 123 12.71 19.73 -2.65
N ASP A 124 13.47 19.23 -3.62
CA ASP A 124 13.55 19.74 -4.99
C ASP A 124 13.03 18.74 -6.04
N GLY A 125 12.55 17.57 -5.63
CA GLY A 125 12.06 16.53 -6.53
C GLY A 125 13.19 15.60 -7.01
N THR A 126 14.34 15.64 -6.35
CA THR A 126 15.45 14.71 -6.56
C THR A 126 15.92 14.05 -5.25
N HIS A 127 16.55 12.88 -5.34
CA HIS A 127 17.22 12.23 -4.21
C HIS A 127 18.35 11.32 -4.69
N VAL A 128 19.54 11.45 -4.11
CA VAL A 128 20.70 10.61 -4.46
C VAL A 128 20.83 9.48 -3.46
N LEU A 129 20.77 8.24 -3.96
CA LEU A 129 21.00 7.03 -3.18
C LEU A 129 22.50 6.70 -3.10
N ALA A 130 22.90 5.89 -2.12
CA ALA A 130 24.25 5.36 -2.08
C ALA A 130 24.47 4.35 -3.22
N SER A 131 25.69 4.28 -3.78
CA SER A 131 26.00 3.36 -4.88
C SER A 131 25.93 1.88 -4.48
N ASN A 132 26.09 1.58 -3.19
CA ASN A 132 25.96 0.25 -2.60
C ASN A 132 24.61 0.04 -1.88
N ASP A 133 23.62 0.90 -2.12
CA ASP A 133 22.32 0.84 -1.49
C ASP A 133 21.59 -0.48 -1.83
N ALA A 134 21.28 -1.25 -0.78
CA ALA A 134 20.63 -2.55 -0.92
C ALA A 134 19.20 -2.44 -1.45
N GLN A 135 18.47 -1.37 -1.09
CA GLN A 135 17.12 -1.13 -1.57
C GLN A 135 17.13 -0.84 -3.08
N LEU A 136 18.12 -0.07 -3.56
CA LEU A 136 18.34 0.20 -4.98
C LEU A 136 18.63 -1.10 -5.72
N HIS A 137 19.51 -1.96 -5.19
CA HIS A 137 19.80 -3.26 -5.79
C HIS A 137 18.54 -4.13 -5.90
N LEU A 138 17.73 -4.20 -4.83
CA LEU A 138 16.47 -4.93 -4.83
C LEU A 138 15.51 -4.41 -5.89
N PHE A 139 15.30 -3.09 -5.98
CA PHE A 139 14.29 -2.50 -6.87
C PHE A 139 14.74 -2.41 -8.33
N THR A 140 16.04 -2.54 -8.60
CA THR A 140 16.60 -2.57 -9.97
C THR A 140 16.71 -3.98 -10.52
N THR A 141 17.08 -4.97 -9.70
CA THR A 141 17.40 -6.32 -10.17
C THR A 141 16.39 -7.39 -9.76
N TRP A 142 15.65 -7.17 -8.67
CA TRP A 142 14.72 -8.14 -8.08
C TRP A 142 15.34 -9.55 -7.96
N PRO A 143 16.46 -9.69 -7.23
CA PRO A 143 17.16 -10.96 -7.12
C PRO A 143 16.30 -11.98 -6.36
N ASP A 144 16.67 -13.25 -6.44
CA ASP A 144 16.10 -14.28 -5.57
C ASP A 144 16.30 -13.88 -4.10
N PHE A 145 15.23 -13.87 -3.31
CA PHE A 145 15.27 -13.45 -1.90
C PHE A 145 14.42 -14.35 -1.01
N ASN A 146 14.73 -14.34 0.29
CA ASN A 146 13.92 -14.98 1.33
C ASN A 146 13.44 -13.94 2.33
N PHE A 147 12.30 -14.22 2.96
CA PHE A 147 11.84 -13.44 4.11
C PHE A 147 12.61 -13.82 5.36
N VAL A 148 12.96 -12.79 6.15
CA VAL A 148 13.51 -12.97 7.50
C VAL A 148 12.39 -13.07 8.54
N ASP A 149 11.22 -12.52 8.23
CA ASP A 149 10.04 -12.57 9.09
C ASP A 149 9.43 -13.99 9.06
N ARG A 150 9.37 -14.64 10.23
CA ARG A 150 8.81 -16.00 10.40
C ARG A 150 7.32 -16.11 10.07
N SER A 151 6.60 -14.97 10.00
CA SER A 151 5.19 -14.96 9.61
C SER A 151 4.99 -15.09 8.10
N MET A 152 6.03 -14.86 7.30
CA MET A 152 6.03 -15.03 5.84
C MET A 152 6.48 -16.45 5.47
N ASP A 153 6.06 -16.94 4.30
CA ASP A 153 6.57 -18.22 3.77
C ASP A 153 8.10 -18.12 3.53
N PRO A 154 8.91 -19.03 4.11
CA PRO A 154 10.36 -18.99 4.03
C PRO A 154 10.91 -19.37 2.64
N ALA A 155 10.08 -19.86 1.72
CA ALA A 155 10.50 -20.22 0.37
C ALA A 155 11.17 -19.04 -0.37
N VAL A 156 12.16 -19.37 -1.21
CA VAL A 156 12.82 -18.39 -2.08
C VAL A 156 11.79 -17.78 -3.02
N ARG A 157 11.78 -16.46 -3.15
CA ARG A 157 10.92 -15.70 -4.05
C ARG A 157 11.66 -15.34 -5.32
N LYS A 158 11.02 -15.61 -6.47
CA LYS A 158 11.50 -15.28 -7.80
C LYS A 158 10.50 -14.37 -8.50
N LEU A 159 10.49 -13.09 -8.11
CA LEU A 159 9.44 -12.18 -8.57
C LEU A 159 9.54 -11.84 -10.06
N ASN A 160 10.75 -11.79 -10.62
CA ASN A 160 11.00 -11.35 -12.00
C ASN A 160 10.23 -10.06 -12.33
N GLU A 161 10.32 -9.08 -11.43
CA GLU A 161 9.65 -7.80 -11.55
C GLU A 161 10.39 -6.92 -12.56
N LYS A 162 9.64 -6.29 -13.48
CA LYS A 162 10.16 -5.56 -14.64
C LYS A 162 9.75 -4.08 -14.64
N GLY A 163 9.49 -3.51 -13.46
CA GLY A 163 9.27 -2.08 -13.25
C GLY A 163 7.81 -1.61 -13.18
N LYS A 164 6.82 -2.51 -13.15
CA LYS A 164 5.39 -2.13 -12.95
C LYS A 164 4.88 -2.42 -11.55
N GLY A 165 5.49 -3.36 -10.84
CA GLY A 165 5.13 -3.78 -9.49
C GLY A 165 5.90 -3.06 -8.39
N SER A 166 6.93 -2.27 -8.72
CA SER A 166 7.76 -1.58 -7.73
C SER A 166 8.33 -0.27 -8.22
N ARG A 167 8.46 0.74 -7.35
CA ARG A 167 9.15 2.01 -7.65
C ARG A 167 9.46 2.81 -6.39
N TYR A 168 10.20 3.89 -6.56
CA TYR A 168 10.35 4.90 -5.52
C TYR A 168 9.24 5.95 -5.62
N ALA A 169 8.90 6.57 -4.49
CA ALA A 169 8.12 7.79 -4.45
C ALA A 169 8.91 8.87 -3.70
N LEU A 170 9.16 9.99 -4.35
CA LEU A 170 9.68 11.19 -3.70
C LEU A 170 8.55 11.87 -2.96
N VAL A 171 8.80 12.22 -1.70
CA VAL A 171 7.85 12.86 -0.79
C VAL A 171 8.40 14.21 -0.39
N ARG A 172 7.64 15.27 -0.62
CA ARG A 172 8.06 16.63 -0.29
C ARG A 172 8.30 16.77 1.22
N LYS A 173 9.34 17.47 1.65
CA LYS A 173 9.55 17.75 3.10
C LYS A 173 8.74 18.95 3.60
N ALA A 174 8.51 19.91 2.71
CA ALA A 174 7.82 21.16 3.03
C ALA A 174 6.30 21.00 3.01
N HIS A 175 5.63 21.81 3.83
CA HIS A 175 4.19 21.95 3.83
C HIS A 175 3.80 23.12 2.93
N ASP A 176 3.51 22.82 1.68
CA ASP A 176 3.20 23.82 0.66
C ASP A 176 1.78 23.62 0.11
N PHE A 177 1.15 24.73 -0.26
CA PHE A 177 -0.08 24.69 -1.04
C PHE A 177 0.25 24.28 -2.48
N PRO A 178 -0.70 23.69 -3.24
CA PRO A 178 -0.42 23.21 -4.59
C PRO A 178 0.19 24.27 -5.53
N GLU A 179 -0.25 25.51 -5.42
CA GLU A 179 0.29 26.65 -6.18
C GLU A 179 1.80 26.88 -5.97
N ASP A 180 2.34 26.48 -4.83
CA ASP A 180 3.75 26.63 -4.45
C ASP A 180 4.60 25.39 -4.78
N ILE A 181 3.98 24.31 -5.28
CA ILE A 181 4.65 23.05 -5.60
C ILE A 181 5.05 23.03 -7.08
N SER A 182 6.35 23.06 -7.35
CA SER A 182 6.91 22.97 -8.71
C SER A 182 6.98 21.55 -9.29
N TRP A 183 6.63 20.54 -8.49
CA TRP A 183 6.66 19.14 -8.90
C TRP A 183 5.52 18.81 -9.88
N PRO A 184 5.60 17.69 -10.63
CA PRO A 184 4.56 17.32 -11.59
C PRO A 184 3.15 17.32 -10.98
N ASP A 185 2.19 17.86 -11.75
CA ASP A 185 0.80 18.06 -11.34
C ASP A 185 0.63 18.83 -10.01
N GLN A 186 1.61 19.64 -9.61
CA GLN A 186 1.62 20.34 -8.32
C GLN A 186 1.43 19.39 -7.13
N SER A 187 1.91 18.15 -7.28
CA SER A 187 1.71 17.09 -6.30
C SER A 187 2.85 17.06 -5.29
N PRO A 188 2.59 16.95 -3.97
CA PRO A 188 3.65 16.82 -2.98
C PRO A 188 4.33 15.43 -3.01
N TRP A 189 3.90 14.54 -3.91
CA TRP A 189 4.49 13.23 -4.13
C TRP A 189 4.74 13.00 -5.62
N ALA A 190 5.94 12.53 -5.97
CA ALA A 190 6.31 12.18 -7.33
C ALA A 190 6.80 10.73 -7.42
N GLU A 191 6.46 10.05 -8.51
CA GLU A 191 7.07 8.77 -8.86
C GLU A 191 8.52 8.98 -9.32
N ALA A 192 9.41 8.10 -8.86
CA ALA A 192 10.76 7.96 -9.37
C ALA A 192 11.07 6.51 -9.74
N LYS A 193 11.74 6.32 -10.88
CA LYS A 193 12.28 5.01 -11.27
C LYS A 193 13.48 4.67 -10.38
N ALA A 194 13.71 3.38 -10.15
CA ALA A 194 14.87 2.92 -9.41
C ALA A 194 16.16 3.24 -10.19
N ALA A 195 16.90 4.23 -9.72
CA ALA A 195 18.16 4.71 -10.26
C ALA A 195 18.98 5.34 -9.13
N LEU A 196 20.29 5.55 -9.35
CA LEU A 196 21.16 6.18 -8.35
C LEU A 196 20.69 7.61 -8.02
N LEU A 197 20.32 8.37 -9.05
CA LEU A 197 19.62 9.64 -8.93
C LEU A 197 18.13 9.38 -9.17
N LEU A 198 17.33 9.52 -8.11
CA LEU A 198 15.88 9.51 -8.21
C LEU A 198 15.41 10.88 -8.68
N GLU A 199 14.61 10.91 -9.74
CA GLU A 199 14.00 12.14 -10.28
C GLU A 199 12.48 11.97 -10.36
N GLY A 200 11.76 12.93 -9.78
CA GLY A 200 10.30 12.98 -9.77
C GLY A 200 9.74 13.37 -11.14
N THR A 201 9.69 12.42 -12.07
CA THR A 201 9.30 12.68 -13.48
C THR A 201 7.78 12.68 -13.72
N LYS A 202 7.00 12.19 -12.76
CA LYS A 202 5.54 12.03 -12.85
C LYS A 202 4.94 12.15 -11.47
N SER A 203 3.75 12.74 -11.34
CA SER A 203 3.08 12.81 -10.04
C SER A 203 2.70 11.40 -9.58
N PHE A 204 2.79 11.15 -8.28
CA PHE A 204 2.33 9.87 -7.74
C PHE A 204 0.81 9.70 -7.94
N ALA A 205 0.05 10.80 -7.99
CA ALA A 205 -1.36 10.83 -8.35
C ALA A 205 -1.64 10.22 -9.73
N ARG A 206 -0.85 10.60 -10.74
CA ARG A 206 -0.95 10.04 -12.10
C ARG A 206 -0.65 8.54 -12.09
N THR A 207 0.30 8.09 -11.26
CA THR A 207 0.64 6.67 -11.11
C THR A 207 -0.51 5.87 -10.50
N LEU A 208 -1.19 6.39 -9.48
CA LEU A 208 -2.40 5.78 -8.92
C LEU A 208 -3.54 5.71 -9.95
N GLY A 209 -3.79 6.80 -10.68
CA GLY A 209 -4.80 6.83 -11.73
C GLY A 209 -4.48 5.84 -12.86
N ASP A 210 -3.24 5.77 -13.30
CA ASP A 210 -2.81 4.81 -14.33
C ASP A 210 -2.91 3.36 -13.86
N MET A 211 -2.71 3.10 -12.57
CA MET A 211 -2.97 1.80 -11.96
C MET A 211 -4.46 1.44 -12.00
N LEU A 212 -5.36 2.38 -11.73
CA LEU A 212 -6.81 2.19 -11.87
C LEU A 212 -7.20 1.89 -13.33
N LEU A 213 -6.66 2.68 -14.26
CA LEU A 213 -6.94 2.58 -15.70
C LEU A 213 -6.22 1.38 -16.37
N GLY A 214 -5.40 0.64 -15.63
CA GLY A 214 -4.73 -0.57 -16.09
C GLY A 214 -3.46 -0.35 -16.92
N ARG A 215 -2.96 0.89 -16.96
CA ARG A 215 -1.73 1.30 -17.64
C ARG A 215 -0.49 0.98 -16.79
N ASP A 216 -0.67 1.01 -15.46
CA ASP A 216 0.39 0.82 -14.48
C ASP A 216 0.01 -0.17 -13.37
N GLY A 217 0.92 -0.45 -12.44
CA GLY A 217 0.79 -1.50 -11.45
C GLY A 217 0.90 -2.89 -12.07
N ARG A 218 1.47 -3.83 -11.32
CA ARG A 218 1.58 -5.22 -11.79
C ARG A 218 0.29 -5.99 -11.51
N PRO A 219 -0.31 -6.65 -12.52
CA PRO A 219 -1.47 -7.51 -12.32
C PRO A 219 -1.21 -8.57 -11.24
N THR A 220 -2.19 -8.79 -10.37
CA THR A 220 -2.11 -9.77 -9.28
C THR A 220 -3.41 -10.57 -9.19
N ASN A 221 -3.32 -11.82 -8.72
CA ASN A 221 -4.48 -12.67 -8.45
C ASN A 221 -4.47 -13.12 -6.98
N LEU A 222 -5.39 -12.57 -6.19
CA LEU A 222 -5.48 -12.84 -4.76
C LEU A 222 -6.25 -14.12 -4.43
N ILE A 223 -7.11 -14.63 -5.33
CA ILE A 223 -7.98 -15.78 -5.05
C ILE A 223 -7.20 -17.11 -5.20
N ARG A 224 -6.42 -17.22 -6.27
CA ARG A 224 -5.56 -18.38 -6.55
C ARG A 224 -4.21 -17.88 -7.06
N PRO A 225 -3.30 -17.46 -6.17
CA PRO A 225 -2.02 -16.90 -6.57
C PRO A 225 -1.11 -17.98 -7.16
N THR A 226 -0.95 -17.97 -8.49
CA THR A 226 -0.15 -18.97 -9.21
C THR A 226 1.33 -18.62 -9.32
N ASN A 227 1.68 -17.34 -9.19
CA ASN A 227 3.06 -16.84 -9.29
C ASN A 227 3.51 -16.16 -8.00
N ASP A 228 4.84 -16.00 -7.84
CA ASP A 228 5.43 -15.47 -6.61
C ASP A 228 5.03 -14.03 -6.33
N TRP A 229 4.79 -13.21 -7.37
CA TRP A 229 4.22 -11.87 -7.19
C TRP A 229 2.85 -11.92 -6.51
N SER A 230 1.93 -12.73 -7.03
CA SER A 230 0.58 -12.81 -6.48
C SER A 230 0.57 -13.43 -5.08
N ARG A 231 1.45 -14.42 -4.83
CA ARG A 231 1.63 -15.01 -3.49
C ARG A 231 2.16 -13.99 -2.50
N LEU A 232 3.19 -13.23 -2.91
CA LEU A 232 3.74 -12.13 -2.13
C LEU A 232 2.66 -11.13 -1.72
N ILE A 233 1.88 -10.61 -2.67
CA ILE A 233 0.84 -9.62 -2.36
C ILE A 233 -0.23 -10.20 -1.44
N ALA A 234 -0.66 -11.44 -1.67
CA ALA A 234 -1.65 -12.10 -0.82
C ALA A 234 -1.13 -12.30 0.62
N GLU A 235 0.13 -12.71 0.78
CA GLU A 235 0.77 -12.87 2.09
C GLU A 235 0.97 -11.54 2.81
N LEU A 236 1.44 -10.50 2.11
CA LEU A 236 1.57 -9.16 2.65
C LEU A 236 0.22 -8.67 3.18
N LEU A 237 -0.85 -8.78 2.40
CA LEU A 237 -2.20 -8.42 2.84
C LEU A 237 -2.63 -9.24 4.06
N LYS A 238 -2.42 -10.56 4.04
CA LYS A 238 -2.82 -11.44 5.16
C LYS A 238 -2.09 -11.07 6.47
N ILE A 239 -0.78 -10.89 6.40
CA ILE A 239 0.08 -10.70 7.59
C ILE A 239 -0.02 -9.27 8.12
N THR A 240 -0.07 -8.30 7.22
CA THR A 240 -0.23 -6.90 7.63
C THR A 240 -1.65 -6.62 8.10
N GLY A 241 -2.67 -7.33 7.59
CA GLY A 241 -4.04 -7.26 8.12
C GLY A 241 -4.15 -7.67 9.58
N ALA A 242 -3.36 -8.65 10.01
CA ALA A 242 -3.40 -9.14 11.38
C ALA A 242 -2.70 -8.23 12.42
N LYS A 243 -1.97 -7.19 11.99
CA LYS A 243 -1.17 -6.34 12.88
C LYS A 243 -1.92 -5.05 13.25
N THR A 244 -1.67 -4.51 14.44
CA THR A 244 -2.10 -3.15 14.81
C THR A 244 -1.11 -2.13 14.23
N PHE A 245 -1.61 -0.93 13.89
CA PHE A 245 -0.77 0.18 13.45
C PHE A 245 -0.73 1.26 14.52
N ARG A 246 0.47 1.77 14.83
CA ARG A 246 0.71 2.86 15.77
C ARG A 246 1.72 3.82 15.16
N ARG A 247 1.48 5.12 15.30
CA ARG A 247 2.48 6.15 14.99
C ARG A 247 2.32 7.34 15.94
N SER A 248 3.16 7.35 16.98
CA SER A 248 3.10 8.36 18.06
C SER A 248 3.35 9.78 17.56
N ASN A 249 4.23 9.97 16.57
CA ASN A 249 4.59 11.31 16.10
C ASN A 249 3.39 12.08 15.52
N ILE A 250 2.41 11.39 14.94
CA ILE A 250 1.15 11.96 14.44
C ILE A 250 -0.05 11.59 15.33
N ARG A 251 0.20 11.31 16.62
CA ARG A 251 -0.83 10.97 17.63
C ARG A 251 -1.76 9.85 17.22
N LEU A 252 -1.25 8.87 16.48
CA LEU A 252 -2.03 7.73 16.03
C LEU A 252 -1.95 6.61 17.06
N ASP A 253 -3.00 6.53 17.89
CA ASP A 253 -3.22 5.45 18.83
C ASP A 253 -3.30 4.09 18.11
N PRO A 254 -2.96 2.97 18.79
CA PRO A 254 -3.05 1.65 18.21
C PRO A 254 -4.46 1.36 17.69
N LYS A 255 -4.63 1.38 16.36
CA LYS A 255 -5.86 0.94 15.72
C LYS A 255 -5.64 -0.42 15.06
N PRO A 256 -6.58 -1.37 15.18
CA PRO A 256 -6.61 -2.53 14.32
C PRO A 256 -6.51 -2.06 12.87
N ARG A 257 -5.59 -2.62 12.08
CA ARG A 257 -5.52 -2.29 10.66
C ARG A 257 -6.77 -2.78 9.91
N LEU A 258 -7.50 -3.73 10.52
CA LEU A 258 -8.82 -4.19 10.11
C LEU A 258 -9.91 -3.34 10.75
N THR A 259 -10.60 -2.53 9.96
CA THR A 259 -11.87 -1.89 10.35
C THR A 259 -13.04 -2.79 9.92
N GLU A 260 -14.05 -2.92 10.79
CA GLU A 260 -15.34 -3.45 10.37
C GLU A 260 -15.93 -2.52 9.31
N THR A 261 -16.53 -3.10 8.28
CA THR A 261 -17.28 -2.35 7.28
C THR A 261 -18.75 -2.33 7.65
N GLU A 262 -19.55 -1.52 6.95
CA GLU A 262 -21.02 -1.57 7.03
C GLU A 262 -21.60 -2.95 6.65
N PHE A 263 -20.77 -3.90 6.19
CA PHE A 263 -21.17 -5.26 5.81
C PHE A 263 -20.80 -6.28 6.91
N PRO A 264 -21.79 -6.91 7.57
CA PRO A 264 -21.55 -7.92 8.60
C PRO A 264 -20.70 -9.10 8.07
N GLY A 265 -19.60 -9.41 8.76
CA GLY A 265 -18.67 -10.49 8.40
C GLY A 265 -17.41 -10.07 7.62
N GLU A 266 -17.29 -8.81 7.18
CA GLU A 266 -16.13 -8.30 6.44
C GLU A 266 -15.20 -7.45 7.35
N ARG A 267 -13.98 -7.96 7.62
CA ARG A 267 -12.91 -7.28 8.39
C ARG A 267 -11.82 -6.78 7.46
N THR A 268 -11.45 -5.50 7.54
CA THR A 268 -10.89 -4.86 6.34
C THR A 268 -9.69 -3.95 6.56
N LEU A 269 -8.59 -4.24 5.86
CA LEU A 269 -7.35 -3.46 5.85
C LEU A 269 -7.56 -2.08 5.24
N PHE A 270 -7.58 -1.00 6.04
CA PHE A 270 -7.69 0.41 5.61
C PHE A 270 -8.28 0.56 4.20
N MET A 271 -9.53 0.14 4.04
CA MET A 271 -10.21 0.03 2.75
C MET A 271 -11.39 0.97 2.76
N ALA A 272 -11.54 1.73 1.69
CA ALA A 272 -12.76 2.47 1.44
C ALA A 272 -13.53 1.82 0.29
N HIS A 273 -14.85 1.78 0.47
CA HIS A 273 -15.79 1.14 -0.43
C HIS A 273 -16.63 2.20 -1.15
N SER A 274 -17.02 1.90 -2.39
CA SER A 274 -18.18 2.54 -3.01
C SER A 274 -19.47 1.81 -2.59
N LYS A 275 -20.56 2.56 -2.33
CA LYS A 275 -21.88 2.07 -1.84
C LYS A 275 -22.55 0.93 -2.64
N SER A 276 -22.03 0.56 -3.80
CA SER A 276 -22.62 -0.41 -4.74
C SER A 276 -22.19 -1.87 -4.52
N PHE A 277 -21.76 -2.25 -3.31
CA PHE A 277 -21.30 -3.61 -3.01
C PHE A 277 -22.31 -4.41 -2.17
N THR A 278 -22.44 -5.71 -2.45
CA THR A 278 -23.16 -6.67 -1.61
C THR A 278 -22.16 -7.73 -1.13
N SER A 279 -21.97 -7.89 0.19
CA SER A 279 -21.13 -8.97 0.74
C SER A 279 -21.82 -10.33 0.60
N ALA A 280 -21.01 -11.38 0.51
CA ALA A 280 -21.48 -12.74 0.72
C ALA A 280 -21.45 -13.04 2.23
N PRO A 281 -22.48 -13.68 2.82
CA PRO A 281 -22.51 -13.95 4.25
C PRO A 281 -21.47 -15.03 4.62
N GLY A 282 -20.65 -14.79 5.66
CA GLY A 282 -19.69 -15.77 6.18
C GLY A 282 -18.75 -15.25 7.29
N SER A 283 -18.28 -16.15 8.15
CA SER A 283 -17.39 -15.92 9.32
C SER A 283 -15.88 -15.87 8.96
N LEU A 284 -15.54 -15.48 7.73
CA LEU A 284 -14.16 -15.48 7.22
C LEU A 284 -13.61 -14.05 7.08
N MET A 285 -12.32 -13.84 7.32
CA MET A 285 -11.71 -12.52 7.05
C MET A 285 -11.75 -12.25 5.55
N SER A 286 -12.52 -11.26 5.08
CA SER A 286 -12.51 -10.81 3.68
C SER A 286 -11.62 -9.58 3.50
N ILE A 287 -10.49 -9.72 2.79
CA ILE A 287 -9.66 -8.57 2.34
C ILE A 287 -9.83 -8.45 0.83
N LEU A 288 -10.24 -7.27 0.35
CA LEU A 288 -10.54 -7.01 -1.06
C LEU A 288 -11.58 -8.00 -1.67
N GLY A 289 -12.40 -8.66 -0.86
CA GLY A 289 -13.44 -9.58 -1.32
C GLY A 289 -12.92 -11.00 -1.53
N VAL A 290 -11.76 -11.29 -0.93
CA VAL A 290 -11.15 -12.62 -0.88
C VAL A 290 -11.13 -13.07 0.57
N ASN A 291 -11.72 -14.25 0.82
CA ASN A 291 -11.74 -14.85 2.14
C ASN A 291 -10.37 -15.44 2.48
N PHE A 292 -9.84 -15.06 3.64
CA PHE A 292 -8.65 -15.60 4.27
C PHE A 292 -9.06 -16.42 5.50
N LEU A 293 -8.41 -17.57 5.69
CA LEU A 293 -8.54 -18.33 6.93
C LEU A 293 -7.90 -17.54 8.09
N PRO A 294 -8.54 -17.48 9.27
CA PRO A 294 -7.97 -16.80 10.44
C PRO A 294 -6.65 -17.45 10.86
N ILE A 295 -5.66 -16.63 11.22
CA ILE A 295 -4.41 -17.09 11.82
C ILE A 295 -4.70 -17.35 13.30
N SER A 296 -4.39 -18.56 13.79
CA SER A 296 -4.39 -18.85 15.23
C SER A 296 -3.37 -17.95 15.91
N GLN A 297 -3.81 -17.08 16.81
CA GLN A 297 -2.90 -16.38 17.71
C GLN A 297 -2.33 -17.42 18.68
N THR A 298 -1.11 -17.88 18.43
CA THR A 298 -0.35 -18.59 19.47
C THR A 298 0.07 -17.56 20.49
N SER A 299 -0.63 -17.51 21.62
CA SER A 299 -0.24 -16.78 22.81
C SER A 299 1.11 -17.29 23.31
N SER A 300 2.18 -16.53 23.09
CA SER A 300 3.45 -16.75 23.80
C SER A 300 3.28 -16.22 25.22
N GLY A 301 3.04 -17.14 26.16
CA GLY A 301 3.01 -16.85 27.59
C GLY A 301 4.38 -16.41 28.09
N GLY A 302 4.39 -15.31 28.83
CA GLY A 302 5.45 -15.02 29.80
C GLY A 302 5.19 -15.89 31.03
N GLY A 303 6.10 -16.81 31.31
CA GLY A 303 6.13 -17.52 32.56
C GLY A 303 6.80 -16.66 33.62
N ASP A 304 6.12 -16.49 34.75
CA ASP A 304 6.78 -16.34 36.04
C ASP A 304 6.31 -17.50 36.94
N ASN A 305 7.29 -18.31 37.32
CA ASN A 305 7.22 -19.37 38.32
C ASN A 305 6.86 -18.77 39.69
N VAL A 306 5.82 -19.29 40.35
CA VAL A 306 5.86 -19.54 41.81
C VAL A 306 4.89 -20.69 42.14
N GLY A 307 5.37 -21.71 42.87
CA GLY A 307 4.55 -22.37 43.89
C GLY A 307 4.08 -23.80 43.61
N SER A 308 4.92 -24.74 44.01
CA SER A 308 4.63 -26.14 44.34
C SER A 308 3.28 -26.40 45.05
N LEU A 309 2.61 -27.51 44.75
CA LEU A 309 2.54 -28.73 45.58
C LEU A 309 1.45 -29.66 45.02
N ILE A 310 1.84 -30.87 44.61
CA ILE A 310 0.96 -32.04 44.59
C ILE A 310 1.21 -32.77 45.91
N VAL A 311 0.19 -32.97 46.73
CA VAL A 311 0.04 -34.19 47.53
C VAL A 311 -1.45 -34.52 47.67
N SER A 312 -1.78 -35.74 47.22
CA SER A 312 -2.98 -36.57 47.41
C SER A 312 -4.33 -36.04 46.92
#